data_AF-A0A0V8EUA8-F1
#
_entry.id   AF-A0A0V8EUA8-F1
#
_cell.length_a   1.000
_cell.length_b   1.000
_cell.length_c   1.000
_cell.angle_alpha   90.00
_cell.angle_beta   90.00
_cell.angle_gamma   90.00
#
_symmetry.space_group_name_H-M   'P 1'
#
loop_
_entity.id
_entity.type
_entity.pdbx_description
1 polymer ?
#
loop_
_entity_poly.entity_id
_entity_poly.type
_entity_poly.pdbx_seq_one_letter_code
_entity_poly.pdbx_strand_id
1 'polypeptide(L)' 'MADSSMTEEVLSQFGTPTVLGDMGYLGQSLHDRLELKGIDLITPVRKNMKQKKILFP' A
#
# COMPACT_ATOMS: atom_id res chain seq x y z
N MET A 1 -20.25 0.87 -0.11
CA MET A 1 -19.07 0.11 -0.57
C MET A 1 -17.85 0.83 -0.03
N ALA A 2 -16.96 0.14 0.69
CA ALA A 2 -15.78 0.77 1.29
C ALA A 2 -14.68 0.89 0.22
N ASP A 3 -13.95 2.01 0.20
CA ASP A 3 -12.85 2.29 -0.74
C ASP A 3 -11.76 1.20 -0.72
N SER A 4 -11.66 0.50 0.41
CA SER A 4 -10.77 -0.63 0.61
C SER A 4 -11.14 -1.87 -0.19
N SER A 5 -12.43 -2.13 -0.43
CA SER A 5 -12.88 -3.24 -1.27
C SER A 5 -12.53 -3.02 -2.74
N MET A 6 -12.65 -1.78 -3.21
CA MET A 6 -12.30 -1.41 -4.59
C MET A 6 -10.81 -1.59 -4.86
N THR A 7 -9.97 -1.25 -3.87
CA THR A 7 -8.52 -1.40 -3.96
C THR A 7 -8.13 -2.86 -4.16
N GLU A 8 -8.77 -3.79 -3.46
CA GLU A 8 -8.47 -5.21 -3.62
C GLU A 8 -8.90 -5.78 -4.97
N GLU A 9 -10.05 -5.37 -5.49
CA GLU A 9 -10.53 -5.82 -6.81
C GLU A 9 -9.60 -5.34 -7.94
N VAL A 10 -9.19 -4.08 -7.88
CA VAL A 10 -8.23 -3.51 -8.83
C VAL A 10 -6.91 -4.27 -8.75
N LEU A 11 -6.36 -4.48 -7.54
CA LEU A 11 -5.07 -5.16 -7.42
C LEU A 11 -5.12 -6.64 -7.84
N SER A 12 -6.25 -7.30 -7.65
CA SER A 12 -6.48 -8.65 -8.16
C SER A 12 -6.54 -8.71 -9.69
N GLN A 13 -6.94 -7.64 -10.38
CA GLN A 13 -6.98 -7.56 -11.84
C GLN A 13 -5.64 -7.20 -12.46
N PHE A 14 -4.87 -6.32 -11.82
CA PHE A 14 -3.62 -5.79 -12.39
C PHE A 14 -2.40 -6.68 -12.13
N GLY A 15 -2.47 -7.64 -11.20
CA GLY A 15 -1.43 -8.67 -11.01
C GLY A 15 -0.05 -8.12 -10.67
N THR A 16 0.03 -6.90 -10.15
CA THR A 16 1.27 -6.27 -9.75
C THR A 16 1.61 -6.63 -8.30
N PRO A 17 2.82 -7.13 -8.01
CA PRO A 17 3.23 -7.49 -6.65
C PRO A 17 3.48 -6.26 -5.77
N THR A 18 3.45 -5.05 -6.31
CA THR A 18 3.83 -3.84 -5.59
C THR A 18 2.93 -2.66 -5.98
N VAL A 19 2.47 -1.92 -4.99
CA VAL A 19 1.51 -0.82 -5.13
C VAL A 19 2.04 0.39 -4.40
N LEU A 20 2.06 1.53 -5.09
CA LEU A 20 2.39 2.80 -4.45
C LEU A 20 1.16 3.33 -3.74
N GLY A 21 1.22 3.43 -2.42
CA GLY A 21 0.11 3.94 -1.62
C GLY A 21 0.57 4.50 -0.30
N ASP A 22 -0.15 5.49 0.20
CA ASP A 22 0.18 6.11 1.47
C ASP A 22 -0.50 5.39 2.62
N MET A 23 0.29 4.84 3.54
CA MET A 23 -0.21 4.18 4.75
C MET A 23 -1.18 5.08 5.55
N GLY A 24 -0.98 6.40 5.54
CA GLY A 24 -1.85 7.35 6.25
C GLY A 24 -3.26 7.47 5.67
N TYR A 25 -3.47 7.06 4.40
CA TYR A 25 -4.77 7.10 3.72
C TYR A 25 -5.43 5.74 3.64
N LEU A 26 -4.64 4.69 3.45
CA LEU A 26 -5.15 3.33 3.25
C LEU A 26 -5.45 2.61 4.58
N GLY A 27 -4.84 3.04 5.67
CA GLY A 27 -5.02 2.45 6.98
C GLY A 27 -4.34 1.08 7.14
N GLN A 28 -4.00 0.75 8.38
CA GLN A 28 -3.23 -0.47 8.71
C GLN A 28 -3.96 -1.75 8.28
N SER A 29 -5.29 -1.81 8.45
CA SER A 29 -6.08 -3.01 8.14
C SER A 29 -6.10 -3.37 6.66
N LEU A 30 -5.96 -2.38 5.76
CA LEU A 30 -5.84 -2.64 4.33
C LEU A 30 -4.43 -3.13 3.99
N HIS A 31 -3.40 -2.54 4.61
CA HIS A 31 -2.03 -3.00 4.47
C HIS A 31 -1.89 -4.48 4.83
N ASP A 32 -2.40 -4.89 6.00
CA ASP A 32 -2.30 -6.27 6.47
C ASP A 32 -3.01 -7.24 5.50
N ARG A 33 -4.14 -6.83 4.92
CA ARG A 33 -4.89 -7.62 3.92
C ARG A 33 -4.14 -7.74 2.58
N LEU A 34 -3.42 -6.69 2.17
CA LEU A 34 -2.62 -6.71 0.95
C LEU A 34 -1.35 -7.55 1.11
N GLU A 35 -0.69 -7.45 2.25
CA GLU A 35 0.49 -8.27 2.59
C GLU A 35 0.13 -9.76 2.59
N LEU A 36 -1.03 -10.13 3.14
CA LEU A 36 -1.56 -11.50 3.06
C LEU A 36 -1.80 -12.00 1.63
N LYS A 37 -2.06 -11.08 0.68
CA LYS A 37 -2.20 -11.40 -0.75
C LYS A 37 -0.88 -11.34 -1.51
N GLY A 38 0.23 -11.06 -0.82
CA GLY A 38 1.56 -10.92 -1.42
C GLY A 38 1.72 -9.63 -2.24
N ILE A 39 0.97 -8.59 -1.89
CA ILE A 39 1.05 -7.28 -2.53
C ILE A 39 1.72 -6.30 -1.58
N ASP A 40 2.92 -5.85 -1.96
CA ASP A 40 3.69 -4.89 -1.19
C ASP A 40 3.16 -3.48 -1.39
N LEU A 41 2.71 -2.84 -0.31
CA LEU A 41 2.33 -1.44 -0.33
C LEU A 41 3.55 -0.57 -0.01
N ILE A 42 4.10 0.12 -1.01
CA ILE A 42 5.21 1.04 -0.82
C ILE A 42 4.68 2.46 -0.63
N THR A 43 5.00 3.06 0.51
CA THR A 43 4.76 4.49 0.73
C THR A 43 6.01 5.28 0.33
N PRO A 44 5.92 6.18 -0.67
CA PRO A 44 7.05 7.03 -1.02
C PRO A 44 7.38 7.98 0.13
N VAL A 45 8.68 8.17 0.40
CA VAL A 45 9.14 9.05 1.47
C VAL A 45 8.77 10.50 1.16
N ARG A 46 7.85 11.07 1.94
CA ARG A 46 7.46 12.48 1.79
C ARG A 46 8.53 13.40 2.36
N LYS A 47 8.68 14.60 1.78
CA LYS A 47 9.64 15.63 2.23
C LYS A 47 9.55 15.95 3.73
N ASN A 48 8.34 15.84 4.30
CA ASN A 48 7.99 16.19 5.69
C ASN A 48 7.98 15.02 6.68
N MET A 49 8.37 13.80 6.28
CA MET A 49 8.45 12.67 7.22
C MET A 49 9.66 12.82 8.15
N LYS A 50 9.42 12.72 9.48
CA LYS A 50 10.45 12.83 10.52
C LYS A 50 11.47 11.69 10.48
N GLN A 51 11.07 10.51 10.00
CA GLN A 51 11.96 9.38 9.77
C GLN A 51 11.89 9.01 8.29
N LYS A 52 12.91 9.43 7.54
CA LYS A 52 13.10 9.03 6.14
C LYS A 52 13.88 7.73 6.12
N LYS A 53 13.25 6.63 6.52
CA LYS A 53 13.81 5.31 6.22
C LYS A 53 13.50 5.02 4.76
N ILE A 54 14.46 5.36 3.92
CA ILE A 54 14.43 5.04 2.50
C ILE A 54 14.78 3.56 2.41
N LEU A 55 13.77 2.71 2.28
CA LEU A 55 13.97 1.31 1.90
C LEU A 55 13.79 1.25 0.39
N PHE A 56 14.86 1.54 -0.35
CA PHE A 56 14.96 1.11 -1.74
C PHE A 56 15.98 -0.05 -1.80
N PRO A 57 15.75 -1.06 -2.67
CA PRO A 57 16.70 -2.14 -2.91
C PRO A 57 18.01 -1.65 -3.53
#